data_AF-A0A962P5Z9-F1
#
_entry.id   AF-A0A962P5Z9-F1
#
_cell.length_a   1.000
_cell.length_b   1.000
_cell.length_c   1.000
_cell.angle_alpha   90.00
_cell.angle_beta   90.00
_cell.angle_gamma   90.00
#
_symmetry.space_group_name_H-M   'P 1'
#
loop_
_entity.id
_entity.type
_entity.pdbx_description
1 polymer ?
#
loop_
_entity_poly.entity_id
_entity_poly.type
_entity_poly.pdbx_seq_one_letter_code
_entity_poly.pdbx_strand_id
1 'polypeptide(L)'
;MKAASSSRFLGILLLLALPGLPVQAQDALNLFEAVETPAGFGSGNANQAQQQRALPGTPTFTLLGTSRIGGKYRATLQSGDEQIIQVEYRGEDSVPIPGYVGYRLVSVGSREVAISYPADAPCVAAEDKGVRCGADGLATLSLRTAAPVVVAKSEAVEEPAADTEQATEQNENPFAAALRAAAQNEAATNGRGRNAPRLEPRRIPPEEVPPGMRVVRTPFGDRLVEL
;
A
#
# COMPACT_ATOMS: atom_id res chain seq x y z
N MET A 1 -50.34 -39.27 -77.89
CA MET A 1 -50.09 -38.39 -79.06
C MET A 1 -50.21 -36.94 -78.61
N LYS A 2 -49.36 -36.07 -79.17
CA LYS A 2 -49.13 -34.63 -78.89
C LYS A 2 -50.39 -33.76 -78.68
N ALA A 3 -50.29 -32.80 -77.75
CA ALA A 3 -50.62 -31.36 -77.90
C ALA A 3 -50.34 -30.68 -76.53
N ALA A 4 -49.39 -29.76 -76.36
CA ALA A 4 -49.30 -28.37 -76.83
C ALA A 4 -50.22 -27.36 -76.09
N SER A 5 -49.56 -26.42 -75.40
CA SER A 5 -49.85 -24.98 -75.32
C SER A 5 -50.83 -24.42 -74.26
N SER A 6 -50.25 -23.47 -73.50
CA SER A 6 -50.79 -22.15 -73.11
C SER A 6 -52.03 -22.07 -72.21
N SER A 7 -51.89 -21.45 -71.03
CA SER A 7 -52.14 -20.01 -70.84
C SER A 7 -52.25 -19.66 -69.35
N ARG A 8 -52.10 -18.36 -69.09
CA ARG A 8 -51.91 -17.66 -67.82
C ARG A 8 -53.20 -17.61 -66.99
N PHE A 9 -53.05 -17.36 -65.68
CA PHE A 9 -53.83 -16.45 -64.81
C PHE A 9 -53.54 -16.88 -63.36
N LEU A 10 -52.68 -16.16 -62.62
CA LEU A 10 -53.01 -15.01 -61.78
C LEU A 10 -53.94 -15.36 -60.62
N GLY A 11 -53.40 -15.36 -59.39
CA GLY A 11 -54.16 -14.90 -58.23
C GLY A 11 -54.04 -15.70 -56.94
N ILE A 12 -53.60 -14.98 -55.91
CA ILE A 12 -54.13 -14.99 -54.53
C ILE A 12 -53.35 -15.81 -53.50
N LEU A 13 -52.46 -15.04 -52.86
CA LEU A 13 -52.42 -14.71 -51.43
C LEU A 13 -51.98 -15.81 -50.44
N LEU A 14 -50.78 -15.57 -49.94
CA LEU A 14 -49.95 -16.31 -49.01
C LEU A 14 -50.45 -16.17 -47.56
N LEU A 15 -50.63 -17.29 -46.88
CA LEU A 15 -51.05 -17.44 -45.47
C LEU A 15 -49.84 -17.88 -44.62
N LEU A 16 -49.28 -16.98 -43.82
CA LEU A 16 -48.25 -17.22 -42.77
C LEU A 16 -48.32 -16.01 -41.81
N ALA A 17 -48.09 -16.01 -40.50
CA ALA A 17 -47.98 -16.97 -39.40
C ALA A 17 -47.84 -16.06 -38.13
N LEU A 18 -48.44 -16.41 -36.98
CA LEU A 18 -48.17 -15.78 -35.67
C LEU A 18 -46.69 -16.03 -35.26
N PRO A 19 -45.98 -15.16 -34.47
CA PRO A 19 -46.33 -14.87 -33.06
C PRO A 19 -45.80 -13.53 -32.44
N GLY A 20 -46.26 -13.25 -31.21
CA GLY A 20 -45.47 -12.75 -30.08
C GLY A 20 -44.74 -11.40 -30.19
N LEU A 21 -45.29 -10.37 -29.55
CA LEU A 21 -44.59 -9.10 -29.23
C LEU A 21 -43.53 -9.32 -28.14
N PRO A 22 -42.26 -8.95 -28.36
CA PRO A 22 -41.37 -8.59 -27.27
C PRO A 22 -41.41 -7.07 -27.03
N VAL A 23 -41.71 -6.71 -25.78
CA VAL A 23 -41.38 -5.42 -25.19
C VAL A 23 -39.85 -5.28 -25.19
N GLN A 24 -39.33 -4.24 -25.85
CA GLN A 24 -37.96 -3.77 -25.68
C GLN A 24 -38.03 -2.25 -25.48
N ALA A 25 -38.23 -1.86 -24.23
CA ALA A 25 -37.84 -0.54 -23.76
C ALA A 25 -36.34 -0.60 -23.49
N GLN A 26 -35.54 -0.09 -24.42
CA GLN A 26 -34.16 0.31 -24.17
C GLN A 26 -33.94 1.67 -24.83
N ASP A 27 -34.41 2.72 -24.16
CA ASP A 27 -33.79 4.03 -24.28
C ASP A 27 -32.39 3.92 -23.68
N ALA A 28 -31.45 3.42 -24.47
CA ALA A 28 -30.04 3.62 -24.23
C ALA A 28 -29.77 5.10 -24.45
N LEU A 29 -29.68 5.85 -23.35
CA LEU A 29 -29.06 7.18 -23.33
C LEU A 29 -27.59 7.03 -23.77
N ASN A 30 -27.38 6.98 -25.09
CA ASN A 30 -26.06 7.11 -25.71
C ASN A 30 -25.64 8.58 -25.62
N LEU A 31 -25.33 9.03 -24.39
CA LEU A 31 -24.81 10.37 -24.11
C LEU A 31 -23.30 10.50 -24.44
N PHE A 32 -22.71 9.44 -24.98
CA PHE A 32 -21.34 9.43 -25.45
C PHE A 32 -21.32 8.88 -26.87
N GLU A 33 -20.89 9.74 -27.80
CA GLU A 33 -20.62 9.37 -29.18
C GLU A 33 -19.51 8.31 -29.22
N ALA A 34 -19.73 7.23 -29.97
CA ALA A 34 -18.69 6.24 -30.22
C ALA A 34 -17.65 6.85 -31.15
N VAL A 35 -16.49 7.23 -30.61
CA VAL A 35 -15.35 7.67 -31.40
C VAL A 35 -14.92 6.52 -32.31
N GLU A 36 -14.91 6.76 -33.63
CA GLU A 36 -14.48 5.79 -34.64
C GLU A 36 -13.10 5.23 -34.28
N THR A 37 -13.04 3.93 -34.01
CA THR A 37 -11.80 3.18 -33.97
C THR A 37 -11.51 2.72 -35.40
N PRO A 38 -10.34 3.03 -35.98
CA PRO A 38 -10.01 2.53 -37.31
C PRO A 38 -9.95 1.01 -37.25
N ALA A 39 -10.85 0.39 -38.03
CA ALA A 39 -10.94 -1.06 -38.14
C ALA A 39 -9.64 -1.61 -38.70
N GLY A 40 -8.95 -2.42 -37.89
CA GLY A 40 -7.94 -3.32 -38.42
C GLY A 40 -6.81 -3.66 -37.47
N PHE A 41 -7.06 -4.32 -36.34
CA PHE A 41 -6.06 -5.22 -35.76
C PHE A 41 -6.73 -6.45 -35.15
N GLY A 42 -6.26 -7.61 -35.58
CA GLY A 42 -6.79 -8.92 -35.19
C GLY A 42 -6.68 -9.19 -33.70
N SER A 43 -7.52 -10.13 -33.27
CA SER A 43 -7.52 -10.72 -31.94
C SER A 43 -6.11 -11.15 -31.52
N GLY A 44 -5.53 -10.41 -30.57
CA GLY A 44 -4.21 -10.69 -30.01
C GLY A 44 -3.97 -9.81 -28.79
N ASN A 45 -4.19 -10.38 -27.60
CA ASN A 45 -3.76 -9.89 -26.29
C ASN A 45 -4.36 -8.57 -25.77
N ALA A 46 -5.50 -8.70 -25.08
CA ALA A 46 -6.06 -7.69 -24.18
C ALA A 46 -5.10 -7.25 -23.04
N ASN A 47 -4.00 -7.98 -22.81
CA ASN A 47 -2.97 -7.62 -21.83
C ASN A 47 -1.99 -6.52 -22.30
N GLN A 48 -1.96 -6.15 -23.59
CA GLN A 48 -1.06 -5.11 -24.09
C GLN A 48 -1.71 -3.71 -24.15
N ALA A 49 -3.04 -3.63 -24.21
CA ALA A 49 -3.76 -2.35 -24.26
C ALA A 49 -3.73 -1.58 -22.93
N GLN A 50 -3.33 -2.23 -21.83
CA GLN A 50 -3.29 -1.63 -20.50
C GLN A 50 -1.94 -0.98 -20.17
N GLN A 51 -0.92 -1.11 -21.03
CA GLN A 51 0.47 -0.76 -20.70
C GLN A 51 0.92 0.67 -21.03
N GLN A 52 0.09 1.54 -21.61
CA GLN A 52 0.62 2.80 -22.18
C GLN A 52 -0.24 4.07 -22.05
N ARG A 53 -1.17 4.13 -21.10
CA ARG A 53 -1.75 5.44 -20.72
C ARG A 53 -1.00 6.05 -19.54
N ALA A 54 0.28 6.34 -19.75
CA ALA A 54 0.98 7.33 -18.93
C ALA A 54 0.19 8.64 -19.06
N LEU A 55 -0.35 9.15 -17.95
CA LEU A 55 -0.96 10.47 -17.96
C LEU A 55 0.13 11.48 -18.36
N PRO A 56 -0.18 12.44 -19.26
CA PRO A 56 0.79 13.44 -19.66
C PRO A 56 1.23 14.22 -18.41
N GLY A 57 2.54 14.15 -18.09
CA GLY A 57 3.14 14.89 -16.98
C GLY A 57 3.43 14.09 -15.71
N THR A 58 3.08 12.79 -15.63
CA THR A 58 3.47 11.95 -14.49
C THR A 58 4.71 11.11 -14.79
N PRO A 59 5.67 10.99 -13.86
CA PRO A 59 6.82 10.11 -14.05
C PRO A 59 6.38 8.64 -14.10
N THR A 60 7.08 7.82 -14.88
CA THR A 60 6.79 6.37 -14.97
C THR A 60 7.00 5.66 -13.65
N PHE A 61 8.02 6.08 -12.88
CA PHE A 61 8.33 5.51 -11.57
C PHE A 61 8.67 6.59 -10.55
N THR A 62 8.32 6.33 -9.29
CA THR A 62 8.76 7.09 -8.12
C THR A 62 9.37 6.15 -7.09
N LEU A 63 10.27 6.65 -6.26
CA LEU A 63 10.95 5.83 -5.25
C LEU A 63 10.19 5.90 -3.92
N LEU A 64 9.73 4.74 -3.43
CA LEU A 64 9.08 4.61 -2.12
C LEU A 64 10.06 4.22 -1.01
N GLY A 65 11.05 3.39 -1.33
CA GLY A 65 12.00 2.91 -0.33
C GLY A 65 13.18 2.16 -0.94
N THR A 66 14.26 2.08 -0.19
CA THR A 66 15.33 1.10 -0.42
C THR A 66 15.59 0.33 0.88
N SER A 67 15.98 -0.93 0.76
CA SER A 67 16.35 -1.78 1.89
C SER A 67 17.61 -2.55 1.58
N ARG A 68 18.47 -2.69 2.58
CA ARG A 68 19.69 -3.49 2.50
C ARG A 68 19.73 -4.44 3.68
N ILE A 69 19.75 -5.74 3.38
CA ILE A 69 19.86 -6.80 4.39
C ILE A 69 21.08 -7.65 4.03
N GLY A 70 22.15 -7.51 4.80
CA GLY A 70 23.46 -8.07 4.47
C GLY A 70 24.00 -7.50 3.15
N GLY A 71 24.26 -8.39 2.19
CA GLY A 71 24.71 -8.03 0.83
C GLY A 71 23.60 -7.90 -0.21
N LYS A 72 22.32 -8.03 0.19
CA LYS A 72 21.18 -7.94 -0.73
C LYS A 72 20.55 -6.57 -0.68
N TYR A 73 20.35 -5.95 -1.84
CA TYR A 73 19.69 -4.66 -1.98
C TYR A 73 18.30 -4.87 -2.58
N ARG A 74 17.34 -4.04 -2.15
CA ARG A 74 15.99 -4.02 -2.68
C ARG A 74 15.54 -2.58 -2.86
N ALA A 75 15.00 -2.27 -4.02
CA ALA A 75 14.31 -1.02 -4.30
C ALA A 75 12.80 -1.28 -4.35
N THR A 76 12.04 -0.40 -3.71
CA THR A 76 10.58 -0.38 -3.77
C THR A 76 10.18 0.85 -4.58
N LEU A 77 9.62 0.60 -5.77
CA LEU A 77 9.19 1.61 -6.71
C LEU A 77 7.66 1.65 -6.73
N GLN A 78 7.10 2.83 -6.97
CA GLN A 78 5.70 2.98 -7.36
C GLN A 78 5.67 3.39 -8.82
N SER A 79 4.88 2.69 -9.63
CA SER A 79 4.67 3.04 -11.03
C SER A 79 3.60 4.12 -11.18
N GLY A 80 3.51 4.74 -12.36
CA GLY A 80 2.51 5.74 -12.71
C GLY A 80 1.05 5.25 -12.61
N ASP A 81 0.83 3.94 -12.63
CA ASP A 81 -0.45 3.26 -12.33
C ASP A 81 -0.67 2.99 -10.83
N GLU A 82 0.16 3.60 -9.97
CA GLU A 82 0.19 3.45 -8.51
C GLU A 82 0.54 2.04 -8.01
N GLN A 83 0.97 1.13 -8.90
CA GLN A 83 1.39 -0.22 -8.52
C GLN A 83 2.75 -0.20 -7.80
N ILE A 84 2.83 -0.91 -6.67
CA ILE A 84 4.08 -1.09 -5.92
C ILE A 84 4.87 -2.27 -6.49
N ILE A 85 6.11 -2.02 -6.87
CA ILE A 85 7.01 -2.99 -7.48
C ILE A 85 8.26 -3.11 -6.63
N GLN A 86 8.64 -4.33 -6.26
CA GLN A 86 9.88 -4.61 -5.55
C GLN A 86 10.90 -5.22 -6.51
N VAL A 87 12.07 -4.60 -6.60
CA VAL A 87 13.15 -5.06 -7.47
C VAL A 87 14.36 -5.40 -6.61
N GLU A 88 14.85 -6.62 -6.74
CA GLU A 88 16.07 -7.07 -6.07
C GLU A 88 17.30 -6.68 -6.88
N TYR A 89 18.33 -6.16 -6.20
CA TYR A 89 19.58 -5.71 -6.81
C TYR A 89 20.77 -6.35 -6.11
N ARG A 90 21.75 -6.80 -6.91
CA ARG A 90 22.93 -7.55 -6.41
C ARG A 90 24.22 -6.74 -6.35
N GLY A 91 24.24 -5.49 -6.82
CA GLY A 91 25.40 -4.62 -6.69
C GLY A 91 26.13 -4.31 -8.00
N GLU A 92 26.16 -5.25 -8.93
CA GLU A 92 27.09 -5.20 -10.09
C GLU A 92 26.38 -5.04 -11.43
N ASP A 93 25.30 -5.78 -11.66
CA ASP A 93 24.58 -5.79 -12.95
C ASP A 93 23.26 -5.04 -12.89
N SER A 94 22.93 -4.38 -14.01
CA SER A 94 21.59 -3.81 -14.19
C SER A 94 20.51 -4.89 -14.23
N VAL A 95 19.43 -4.72 -13.48
CA VAL A 95 18.36 -5.71 -13.32
C VAL A 95 17.10 -5.22 -14.04
N PRO A 96 16.42 -6.05 -14.86
CA PRO A 96 15.17 -5.65 -15.50
C PRO A 96 14.06 -5.43 -14.46
N ILE A 97 13.24 -4.40 -14.67
CA ILE A 97 12.09 -4.12 -13.80
C ILE A 97 10.90 -5.02 -14.22
N PRO A 98 10.33 -5.85 -13.32
CA PRO A 98 9.25 -6.76 -13.68
C PRO A 98 8.02 -6.03 -14.21
N GLY A 99 7.50 -6.43 -15.37
CA GLY A 99 6.32 -5.82 -15.99
C GLY A 99 6.60 -4.60 -16.87
N TYR A 100 7.84 -4.09 -16.87
CA TYR A 100 8.23 -2.88 -17.59
C TYR A 100 9.39 -3.18 -18.55
N VAL A 101 9.04 -3.45 -19.80
CA VAL A 101 10.01 -3.84 -20.83
C VAL A 101 10.97 -2.70 -21.12
N GLY A 102 12.26 -3.02 -21.22
CA GLY A 102 13.30 -2.03 -21.55
C GLY A 102 13.79 -1.20 -20.36
N TYR A 103 13.04 -1.14 -19.27
CA TYR A 103 13.46 -0.46 -18.05
C TYR A 103 14.37 -1.34 -17.20
N ARG A 104 15.48 -0.75 -16.74
CA ARG A 104 16.49 -1.48 -15.94
C ARG A 104 16.90 -0.67 -14.72
N LEU A 105 16.92 -1.34 -13.58
CA LEU A 105 17.50 -0.84 -12.34
C LEU A 105 19.02 -0.92 -12.43
N VAL A 106 19.71 0.22 -12.45
CA VAL A 106 21.16 0.31 -12.65
C VAL A 106 21.92 0.35 -11.33
N SER A 107 21.41 1.05 -10.32
CA SER A 107 22.05 1.12 -9.00
C SER A 107 21.03 1.38 -7.89
N VAL A 108 21.34 0.92 -6.68
CA VAL A 108 20.52 1.12 -5.47
C VAL A 108 21.37 1.71 -4.36
N GLY A 109 21.10 2.96 -4.00
CA GLY A 109 21.67 3.67 -2.86
C GLY A 109 20.77 3.63 -1.62
N SER A 110 21.19 4.33 -0.57
CA SER A 110 20.43 4.40 0.70
C SER A 110 19.16 5.25 0.61
N ARG A 111 19.11 6.23 -0.29
CA ARG A 111 17.97 7.14 -0.49
C ARG A 111 17.69 7.46 -1.95
N GLU A 112 18.44 6.83 -2.85
CA GLU A 112 18.37 7.11 -4.28
C GLU A 112 18.55 5.82 -5.07
N VAL A 113 18.04 5.82 -6.29
CA VAL A 113 18.06 4.70 -7.23
C VAL A 113 18.25 5.25 -8.64
N ALA A 114 19.08 4.61 -9.46
CA ALA A 114 19.21 4.92 -10.88
C ALA A 114 18.46 3.89 -11.74
N ILE A 115 17.62 4.37 -12.66
CA ILE A 115 16.87 3.55 -13.62
C ILE A 115 17.24 3.98 -15.03
N SER A 116 17.62 3.03 -15.87
CA SER A 116 17.76 3.22 -17.32
C SER A 116 16.41 3.06 -18.00
N TYR A 117 16.06 4.07 -18.80
CA TYR A 117 14.87 4.13 -19.64
C TYR A 117 15.21 3.59 -21.03
N PRO A 118 14.26 2.92 -21.70
CA PRO A 118 14.45 2.50 -23.08
C PRO A 118 14.34 3.69 -24.04
N ALA A 119 14.89 3.54 -25.25
CA ALA A 119 15.00 4.64 -26.22
C ALA A 119 13.65 5.18 -26.73
N ASP A 120 12.58 4.40 -26.60
CA ASP A 120 11.21 4.70 -27.02
C ASP A 120 10.38 5.39 -25.93
N ALA A 121 10.90 5.53 -24.70
CA ALA A 121 10.17 6.12 -23.59
C ALA A 121 10.87 7.38 -23.04
N PRO A 122 10.23 8.57 -23.12
CA PRO A 122 10.81 9.78 -22.57
C PRO A 122 10.78 9.75 -21.02
N CYS A 123 11.85 10.24 -20.41
CA CYS A 123 11.87 10.49 -18.97
C CYS A 123 11.16 11.82 -18.67
N VAL A 124 10.17 11.78 -17.77
CA VAL A 124 9.45 12.97 -17.28
C VAL A 124 9.98 13.32 -15.89
N ALA A 125 10.64 14.47 -15.78
CA ALA A 125 11.17 14.94 -14.50
C ALA A 125 10.02 15.40 -13.59
N ALA A 126 10.08 15.01 -12.32
CA ALA A 126 9.11 15.35 -11.29
C ALA A 126 9.85 15.56 -9.98
N GLU A 127 10.36 16.77 -9.78
CA GLU A 127 11.16 17.12 -8.60
C GLU A 127 10.37 16.86 -7.32
N ASP A 128 9.10 17.25 -7.27
CA ASP A 128 8.16 17.02 -6.16
C ASP A 128 8.05 15.55 -5.76
N LYS A 129 8.12 14.63 -6.74
CA LYS A 129 8.13 13.17 -6.54
C LYS A 129 9.54 12.57 -6.48
N GLY A 130 10.58 13.41 -6.50
CA GLY A 130 11.98 13.00 -6.37
C GLY A 130 12.60 12.41 -7.64
N VAL A 131 12.00 12.63 -8.82
CA VAL A 131 12.46 12.07 -10.11
C VAL A 131 13.23 13.12 -10.89
N ARG A 132 14.49 12.81 -11.23
CA ARG A 132 15.36 13.63 -12.06
C ARG A 132 15.79 12.86 -13.30
N CYS A 133 15.67 13.49 -14.46
CA CYS A 133 16.06 12.89 -15.73
C CYS A 133 17.48 13.33 -16.13
N GLY A 134 18.34 12.37 -16.41
CA GLY A 134 19.66 12.55 -17.01
C GLY A 134 19.59 12.58 -18.55
N ALA A 135 20.69 12.98 -19.16
CA ALA A 135 20.80 13.14 -20.62
C ALA A 135 21.08 11.81 -21.37
N ASP A 136 21.45 10.77 -20.65
CA ASP A 136 21.89 9.45 -21.12
C ASP A 136 20.79 8.37 -21.02
N GLY A 137 19.54 8.78 -20.82
CA GLY A 137 18.44 7.86 -20.55
C GLY A 137 18.49 7.24 -19.15
N LEU A 138 19.36 7.73 -18.26
CA LEU A 138 19.30 7.42 -16.84
C LEU A 138 18.40 8.42 -16.12
N ALA A 139 17.48 7.92 -15.31
CA ALA A 139 16.72 8.70 -14.34
C ALA A 139 17.22 8.37 -12.93
N THR A 140 17.40 9.41 -12.12
CA THR A 140 17.71 9.28 -10.70
C THR A 140 16.45 9.56 -9.90
N LEU A 141 16.03 8.58 -9.11
CA LEU A 141 14.86 8.66 -8.24
C LEU A 141 15.35 8.78 -6.80
N SER A 142 14.80 9.73 -6.04
CA SER A 142 15.20 10.04 -4.68
C SER A 142 14.01 9.99 -3.73
N LEU A 143 14.25 9.53 -2.49
CA LEU A 143 13.22 9.49 -1.45
C LEU A 143 12.87 10.90 -1.00
N ARG A 144 11.67 11.35 -1.36
CA ARG A 144 11.05 12.55 -0.81
C ARG A 144 10.41 12.21 0.53
N THR A 145 10.93 12.82 1.59
CA THR A 145 10.24 12.83 2.89
C THR A 145 9.15 13.88 2.85
N ALA A 146 7.94 13.54 3.28
CA ALA A 146 6.89 14.52 3.53
C ALA A 146 7.38 15.57 4.54
N ALA A 147 6.85 16.79 4.46
CA ALA A 147 7.10 17.80 5.47
C ALA A 147 6.65 17.25 6.84
N PRO A 148 7.46 17.42 7.91
CA PRO A 148 7.08 16.96 9.23
C PRO A 148 5.75 17.62 9.63
N VAL A 149 4.81 16.79 10.12
CA VAL A 149 3.54 17.29 10.65
C VAL A 149 3.88 18.07 11.92
N VAL A 150 3.78 19.40 11.84
CA VAL A 150 3.96 20.27 12.99
C VAL A 150 2.74 20.06 13.88
N VAL A 151 2.86 19.19 14.87
CA VAL A 151 1.86 19.12 15.94
C VAL A 151 1.96 20.47 16.65
N ALA A 152 0.91 21.29 16.52
CA ALA A 152 0.83 22.54 17.26
C ALA A 152 1.06 22.20 18.73
N LYS A 153 2.17 22.66 19.28
CA LYS A 153 2.46 22.53 20.70
C LYS A 153 1.34 23.29 21.38
N SER A 154 0.42 22.58 22.03
CA SER A 154 -0.62 23.21 22.84
C SER A 154 0.10 24.15 23.78
N GLU A 155 -0.16 25.45 23.65
CA GLU A 155 0.31 26.43 24.63
C GLU A 155 -0.16 25.93 25.99
N ALA A 156 0.79 25.77 26.91
CA ALA A 156 0.47 25.51 28.30
C ALA A 156 -0.38 26.70 28.76
N VAL A 157 -1.68 26.47 28.89
CA VAL A 157 -2.58 27.41 29.53
C VAL A 157 -2.11 27.51 30.97
N GLU A 158 -1.53 28.66 31.30
CA GLU A 158 -1.14 29.04 32.65
C GLU A 158 -2.43 29.07 33.49
N GLU A 159 -2.55 28.12 34.44
CA GLU A 159 -3.64 28.04 35.41
C GLU A 159 -3.72 29.35 36.22
N PRO A 160 -4.83 30.11 36.18
CA PRO A 160 -5.11 31.04 37.25
C PRO A 160 -5.66 30.26 38.44
N ALA A 161 -4.94 30.32 39.56
CA ALA A 161 -5.44 29.87 40.84
C ALA A 161 -6.68 30.71 41.24
N ALA A 162 -7.85 30.08 41.34
CA ALA A 162 -8.86 30.34 42.37
C ALA A 162 -10.12 29.49 42.17
N ASP A 163 -10.58 28.92 43.28
CA ASP A 163 -11.78 28.11 43.49
C ASP A 163 -13.01 28.49 42.65
N THR A 164 -13.61 27.50 41.99
CA THR A 164 -15.07 27.32 41.97
C THR A 164 -15.37 25.86 41.69
N GLU A 165 -16.00 25.18 42.66
CA GLU A 165 -16.64 23.88 42.48
C GLU A 165 -17.68 23.98 41.36
N GLN A 166 -17.40 23.41 40.19
CA GLN A 166 -18.40 23.13 39.17
C GLN A 166 -17.98 21.92 38.35
N ALA A 167 -18.75 20.85 38.51
CA ALA A 167 -18.69 19.63 37.75
C ALA A 167 -18.68 19.94 36.24
N THR A 168 -17.52 19.79 35.63
CA THR A 168 -17.41 19.50 34.21
C THR A 168 -16.75 18.14 34.15
N GLU A 169 -17.45 17.16 33.57
CA GLU A 169 -16.87 15.90 33.14
C GLU A 169 -15.76 16.24 32.14
N GLN A 170 -14.58 16.51 32.68
CA GLN A 170 -13.37 16.66 31.91
C GLN A 170 -13.21 15.33 31.20
N ASN A 171 -13.23 15.36 29.88
CA ASN A 171 -12.72 14.29 29.03
C ASN A 171 -11.22 14.15 29.36
N GLU A 172 -10.93 13.60 30.54
CA GLU A 172 -9.58 13.29 30.96
C GLU A 172 -9.03 12.34 29.91
N ASN A 173 -7.88 12.71 29.35
CA ASN A 173 -7.15 11.84 28.44
C ASN A 173 -7.12 10.43 29.08
N PRO A 174 -7.55 9.37 28.37
CA PRO A 174 -7.65 8.03 28.95
C PRO A 174 -6.29 7.50 29.47
N PHE A 175 -5.19 8.13 29.04
CA PHE A 175 -3.84 7.86 29.48
C PHE A 175 -3.33 8.81 30.59
N ALA A 176 -4.10 9.83 30.98
CA ALA A 176 -3.71 10.78 32.03
C ALA A 176 -3.44 10.08 33.37
N ALA A 177 -4.26 9.09 33.73
CA ALA A 177 -4.05 8.28 34.92
C ALA A 177 -2.72 7.52 34.88
N ALA A 178 -2.37 6.92 33.73
CA ALA A 178 -1.12 6.20 33.55
C ALA A 178 0.10 7.13 33.58
N LEU A 179 0.00 8.30 32.95
CA LEU A 179 1.06 9.32 32.95
C LEU A 179 1.30 9.87 34.37
N ARG A 180 0.23 10.15 35.12
CA ARG A 180 0.31 10.55 36.54
C ARG A 180 0.98 9.46 37.39
N ALA A 181 0.61 8.20 37.20
CA ALA A 181 1.22 7.08 37.90
C ALA A 181 2.71 6.91 37.55
N ALA A 182 3.08 7.06 36.29
CA ALA A 182 4.48 7.00 35.85
C ALA A 182 5.32 8.11 36.49
N ALA A 183 4.83 9.36 36.47
CA ALA A 183 5.52 10.50 37.07
C ALA A 183 5.72 10.34 38.59
N GLN A 184 4.72 9.78 39.30
CA GLN A 184 4.83 9.50 40.73
C GLN A 184 5.86 8.39 41.03
N ASN A 185 5.91 7.35 40.19
CA ASN A 185 6.92 6.30 40.31
C ASN A 185 8.33 6.83 40.04
N GLU A 186 8.50 7.70 39.04
CA GLU A 186 9.78 8.34 38.74
C GLU A 186 10.25 9.25 39.88
N ALA A 187 9.35 10.08 40.43
CA ALA A 187 9.63 10.91 41.60
C ALA A 187 10.02 10.08 42.84
N ALA A 188 9.37 8.93 43.04
CA ALA A 188 9.71 7.99 44.11
C ALA A 188 11.05 7.26 43.87
N THR A 189 11.49 7.12 42.61
CA THR A 189 12.78 6.51 42.26
C THR A 189 13.96 7.49 42.26
N ASN A 190 13.73 8.77 42.00
CA ASN A 190 14.78 9.80 42.01
C ASN A 190 15.36 10.07 43.43
N GLY A 191 14.64 9.71 44.49
CA GLY A 191 15.15 9.65 45.86
C GLY A 191 15.84 8.34 46.25
N ARG A 192 15.78 7.30 45.39
CA ARG A 192 16.42 5.99 45.62
C ARG A 192 17.62 5.84 44.69
N GLY A 193 18.70 6.55 45.01
CA GLY A 193 19.98 6.41 44.31
C GLY A 193 20.40 4.93 44.20
N ARG A 194 20.79 4.50 42.98
CA ARG A 194 21.49 3.24 42.63
C ARG A 194 20.96 1.91 43.20
N ASN A 195 19.85 1.90 43.91
CA ASN A 195 19.23 0.74 44.53
C ASN A 195 17.75 0.68 44.17
N ALA A 196 17.44 0.65 42.88
CA ALA A 196 16.20 0.02 42.45
C ALA A 196 16.24 -1.44 42.98
N PRO A 197 15.15 -1.97 43.57
CA PRO A 197 15.14 -3.36 43.98
C PRO A 197 15.47 -4.17 42.73
N ARG A 198 16.63 -4.83 42.73
CA ARG A 198 16.92 -5.84 41.72
C ARG A 198 15.74 -6.79 41.72
N LEU A 199 15.35 -7.28 40.54
CA LEU A 199 14.41 -8.39 40.41
C LEU A 199 15.05 -9.60 41.11
N GLU A 200 14.86 -9.71 42.42
CA GLU A 200 15.32 -10.82 43.21
C GLU A 200 14.38 -12.00 42.94
N PRO A 201 14.89 -13.11 42.38
CA PRO A 201 14.05 -14.26 42.09
C PRO A 201 13.39 -14.76 43.39
N ARG A 202 12.05 -14.91 43.38
CA ARG A 202 11.32 -15.40 44.57
C ARG A 202 11.78 -16.82 44.90
N ARG A 203 12.15 -17.06 46.16
CA ARG A 203 12.55 -18.36 46.71
C ARG A 203 11.46 -18.88 47.61
N ILE A 204 11.03 -20.12 47.38
CA ILE A 204 9.98 -20.78 48.18
C ILE A 204 10.70 -21.64 49.24
N PRO A 205 10.48 -21.41 50.55
CA PRO A 205 11.04 -22.26 51.59
C PRO A 205 10.41 -23.66 51.57
N PRO A 206 11.13 -24.70 52.05
CA PRO A 206 10.66 -26.07 51.99
C PRO A 206 9.41 -26.33 52.85
N GLU A 207 9.13 -25.49 53.85
CA GLU A 207 7.91 -25.58 54.66
C GLU A 207 6.64 -25.15 53.92
N GLU A 208 6.79 -24.35 52.85
CA GLU A 208 5.68 -23.82 52.04
C GLU A 208 5.38 -24.72 50.82
N VAL A 209 6.01 -25.89 50.71
CA VAL A 209 5.81 -26.83 49.60
C VAL A 209 4.66 -27.79 49.96
N PRO A 210 3.53 -27.75 49.23
CA PRO A 210 2.42 -28.66 49.47
C PRO A 210 2.81 -30.14 49.23
N PRO A 211 2.17 -31.11 49.91
CA PRO A 211 2.44 -32.52 49.69
C PRO A 211 2.11 -32.90 48.24
N GLY A 212 2.99 -33.67 47.59
CA GLY A 212 2.84 -34.05 46.17
C GLY A 212 3.47 -33.07 45.16
N MET A 213 4.08 -31.98 45.62
CA MET A 213 4.77 -30.99 44.77
C MET A 213 6.28 -30.97 45.04
N ARG A 214 7.07 -30.58 44.04
CA ARG A 214 8.51 -30.30 44.15
C ARG A 214 8.86 -28.92 43.59
N VAL A 215 9.91 -28.31 44.14
CA VAL A 215 10.41 -26.99 43.72
C VAL A 215 11.44 -27.14 42.58
N VAL A 216 11.25 -26.41 41.48
CA VAL A 216 12.21 -26.25 40.39
C VAL A 216 12.81 -24.85 40.45
N ARG A 217 14.13 -24.78 40.67
CA ARG A 217 14.88 -23.52 40.74
C ARG A 217 15.18 -23.00 39.33
N THR A 218 14.63 -21.84 38.98
CA THR A 218 14.93 -21.18 37.70
C THR A 218 15.61 -19.82 37.94
N PRO A 219 16.35 -19.29 36.96
CA PRO A 219 16.95 -17.96 37.05
C PRO A 219 15.90 -16.84 37.24
N PHE A 220 14.62 -17.11 36.94
CA PHE A 220 13.51 -16.17 37.10
C PHE A 220 12.71 -16.37 38.39
N GLY A 221 13.04 -17.39 39.20
CA GLY A 221 12.33 -17.72 40.44
C GLY A 221 12.05 -19.21 40.58
N ASP A 222 11.51 -19.59 41.72
CA ASP A 222 11.17 -20.98 42.02
C ASP A 222 9.75 -21.31 41.53
N ARG A 223 9.55 -22.51 40.95
CA ARG A 223 8.23 -23.00 40.50
C ARG A 223 7.90 -24.32 41.18
N LEU A 224 6.63 -24.52 41.54
CA LEU A 224 6.11 -25.79 42.03
C LEU A 224 5.65 -26.66 40.86
N VAL A 225 6.04 -27.94 40.86
CA VAL A 225 5.69 -28.94 39.85
C VAL A 225 5.25 -30.20 40.56
N GLU A 226 4.20 -30.85 40.08
CA GLU A 226 3.72 -32.14 40.61
C GLU A 226 4.81 -33.21 40.50
N LEU A 227 4.87 -34.10 41.50
CA LEU A 227 5.79 -35.23 41.58
C LEU A 227 5.40 -36.36 40.62
#